data_AF-W1F8Q1-F1
#
_entry.id   AF-W1F8Q1-F1
#
_cell.length_a   1.000
_cell.length_b   1.000
_cell.length_c   1.000
_cell.angle_alpha   90.00
_cell.angle_beta   90.00
_cell.angle_gamma   90.00
#
_symmetry.space_group_name_H-M   'P 1'
#
loop_
_entity.id
_entity.type
_entity.pdbx_description
1 polymer ?
#
loop_
_entity_poly.entity_id
_entity_poly.type
_entity_poly.pdbx_seq_one_letter_code
_entity_poly.pdbx_strand_id
1 'polypeptide(L)'
;MIPLCRGLAKLLIVDVALNRGQDNPQLIFESMNSTGKALSQADLVRNFILMGLEPEHQTRLYEDHWRPMEVAFGQQGYSEYFDSFMRHYLTVKTGEIPRTDEVYEAFKLHARSQSVAEKGVDRLVEDIHIYAEYYCAMALGKESDKSLATAFQDLRELKVDVAYPFLLALYHDYKNGVLSHEDFLSIIRLIESYVFRRAVCAIPTNSLNKTFATFYKVINKEKYLESIQVHFLNLPSYRRFPNDDEFKRELKSSRSL
;
A
#
# COMPACT_ATOMS: atom_id res chain seq x y z
N MET A 1 42.23 -1.30 2.77
CA MET A 1 42.34 -1.01 1.31
C MET A 1 42.46 -2.27 0.45
N ILE A 2 43.37 -3.21 0.72
CA ILE A 2 43.55 -4.43 -0.10
C ILE A 2 42.26 -5.27 -0.31
N PRO A 3 41.37 -5.45 0.69
CA PRO A 3 40.12 -6.20 0.50
C PRO A 3 39.14 -5.52 -0.47
N LEU A 4 39.04 -4.18 -0.42
CA LEU A 4 38.18 -3.38 -1.29
C LEU A 4 38.64 -3.49 -2.76
N CYS A 5 39.94 -3.36 -3.00
CA CYS A 5 40.52 -3.48 -4.34
C CYS A 5 40.35 -4.90 -4.91
N ARG A 6 40.50 -5.94 -4.09
CA ARG A 6 40.22 -7.33 -4.51
C ARG A 6 38.74 -7.57 -4.80
N GLY A 7 37.84 -6.87 -4.11
CA GLY A 7 36.40 -6.90 -4.37
C GLY A 7 36.05 -6.25 -5.70
N LEU A 8 36.56 -5.03 -5.94
CA LEU A 8 36.36 -4.30 -7.21
C LEU A 8 36.91 -5.06 -8.42
N ALA A 9 38.04 -5.75 -8.29
CA ALA A 9 38.62 -6.57 -9.36
C ALA A 9 37.77 -7.78 -9.77
N LYS A 10 36.75 -8.16 -8.99
CA LYS A 10 35.80 -9.24 -9.30
C LYS A 10 34.49 -8.72 -9.89
N LEU A 11 34.33 -7.41 -10.03
CA LEU A 11 33.10 -6.80 -10.52
C LEU A 11 33.05 -6.94 -12.05
N LEU A 12 32.03 -7.64 -12.55
CA LEU A 12 31.75 -7.75 -13.98
C LEU A 12 30.65 -6.74 -14.32
N ILE A 13 30.96 -5.81 -15.22
CA ILE A 13 30.02 -4.82 -15.72
C ILE A 13 29.60 -5.26 -17.13
N VAL A 14 28.30 -5.41 -17.35
CA VAL A 14 27.72 -5.64 -18.66
C VAL A 14 27.05 -4.34 -19.07
N ASP A 15 27.50 -3.75 -20.18
CA ASP A 15 26.92 -2.55 -20.76
C ASP A 15 26.09 -2.94 -22.00
N VAL A 16 24.89 -2.37 -22.10
CA VAL A 16 23.98 -2.59 -23.23
C VAL A 16 23.57 -1.22 -23.76
N ALA A 17 24.16 -0.83 -24.89
CA ALA A 17 23.82 0.41 -25.58
C ALA A 17 22.51 0.23 -26.37
N LEU A 18 21.59 1.17 -26.22
CA LEU A 18 20.28 1.17 -26.89
C LEU A 18 20.17 2.35 -27.86
N ASN A 19 19.60 2.10 -29.03
CA ASN A 19 19.26 3.13 -30.00
C ASN A 19 17.94 3.80 -29.63
N ARG A 20 18.00 5.05 -29.17
CA ARG A 20 16.81 5.85 -28.83
C ARG A 20 15.82 5.88 -30.01
N GLY A 21 14.58 5.50 -29.75
CA GLY A 21 13.49 5.50 -30.74
C GLY A 21 13.40 4.25 -31.63
N GLN A 22 14.39 3.35 -31.58
CA GLN A 22 14.32 2.03 -32.23
C GLN A 22 14.16 0.92 -31.20
N ASP A 23 14.99 0.96 -30.18
CA ASP A 23 14.97 -0.02 -29.10
C ASP A 23 13.99 0.40 -28.01
N ASN A 24 13.32 -0.58 -27.41
CA ASN A 24 12.44 -0.38 -26.27
C ASN A 24 13.16 -0.86 -24.99
N PRO A 25 13.71 0.05 -24.15
CA PRO A 25 14.49 -0.30 -22.98
C PRO A 25 13.72 -1.22 -22.01
N GLN A 26 12.43 -0.99 -21.84
CA GLN A 26 11.57 -1.77 -20.96
C GLN A 26 11.43 -3.22 -21.47
N LEU A 27 11.17 -3.44 -22.77
CA LEU A 27 11.05 -4.80 -23.33
C LEU A 27 12.36 -5.58 -23.22
N ILE A 28 13.50 -4.91 -23.45
CA ILE A 28 14.82 -5.55 -23.34
C ILE A 28 15.10 -5.94 -21.89
N PHE A 29 14.84 -5.03 -20.95
CA PHE A 29 15.01 -5.30 -19.53
C PHE A 29 14.11 -6.45 -19.04
N GLU A 30 12.84 -6.47 -19.45
CA GLU A 30 11.90 -7.56 -19.11
C GLU A 30 12.36 -8.90 -19.69
N SER A 31 12.82 -8.91 -20.95
CA SER A 31 13.37 -10.11 -21.58
C SER A 31 14.58 -10.65 -20.81
N MET A 32 15.52 -9.78 -20.41
CA MET A 32 16.70 -10.17 -19.64
C MET A 32 16.31 -10.75 -18.27
N ASN A 33 15.40 -10.09 -17.54
CA ASN A 33 14.97 -10.54 -16.22
C ASN A 33 14.24 -11.89 -16.24
N SER A 34 13.60 -12.25 -17.36
CA SER A 34 12.89 -13.53 -17.50
C SER A 34 13.81 -14.76 -17.49
N THR A 35 15.12 -14.58 -17.72
CA THR A 35 16.09 -15.66 -17.85
C THR A 35 17.00 -15.86 -16.62
N GLY A 36 16.85 -15.03 -15.57
CA GLY A 36 17.72 -15.00 -14.39
C GLY A 36 16.98 -15.07 -13.04
N LYS A 37 17.67 -14.72 -11.95
CA LYS A 37 17.02 -14.54 -10.63
C LYS A 37 16.05 -13.36 -10.74
N ALA A 38 14.77 -13.61 -10.44
CA ALA A 38 13.73 -12.59 -10.52
C ALA A 38 14.07 -11.39 -9.62
N LEU A 39 13.95 -10.19 -10.20
CA LEU A 39 13.98 -8.95 -9.45
C LEU A 39 12.77 -8.84 -8.50
N SER A 40 12.91 -8.04 -7.44
CA SER A 40 11.77 -7.71 -6.58
C SER A 40 10.75 -6.86 -7.35
N GLN A 41 9.48 -6.84 -6.91
CA GLN A 41 8.49 -5.95 -7.53
C GLN A 41 8.91 -4.49 -7.36
N ALA A 42 9.53 -4.15 -6.23
CA ALA A 42 10.12 -2.84 -5.97
C ALA A 42 11.14 -2.42 -7.04
N ASP A 43 12.07 -3.32 -7.39
CA ASP A 43 13.05 -3.07 -8.44
C ASP A 43 12.38 -2.95 -9.81
N LEU A 44 11.40 -3.80 -10.13
CA LEU A 44 10.67 -3.75 -11.40
C LEU A 44 9.93 -2.41 -11.57
N VAL A 45 9.22 -1.96 -10.54
CA VAL A 45 8.50 -0.67 -10.54
C VAL A 45 9.47 0.50 -10.65
N ARG A 46 10.56 0.51 -9.86
CA ARG A 46 11.60 1.55 -9.94
C ARG A 46 12.15 1.67 -11.35
N ASN A 47 12.53 0.54 -11.93
CA ASN A 47 13.14 0.48 -13.26
C ASN A 47 12.15 0.95 -14.33
N PHE A 48 10.89 0.52 -14.26
CA PHE A 48 9.86 1.00 -15.18
C PHE A 48 9.72 2.53 -15.17
N ILE A 49 9.68 3.12 -13.98
CA ILE A 49 9.52 4.57 -13.78
C ILE A 49 10.70 5.35 -14.32
N LEU A 50 11.93 4.87 -14.06
CA LEU A 50 13.15 5.60 -14.35
C LEU A 50 13.66 5.37 -15.79
N MET A 51 13.30 4.25 -16.42
CA MET A 51 13.76 3.91 -17.77
C MET A 51 13.16 4.83 -18.83
N GLY A 52 14.04 5.33 -19.71
CA GLY A 52 13.65 6.19 -20.83
C GLY A 52 13.54 7.67 -20.47
N LEU A 53 13.83 8.05 -19.23
CA LEU A 53 13.97 9.46 -18.82
C LEU A 53 15.37 9.97 -19.13
N GLU A 54 15.49 11.30 -19.31
CA GLU A 54 16.80 11.95 -19.42
C GLU A 54 17.56 11.87 -18.08
N PRO A 55 18.90 11.79 -18.08
CA PRO A 55 19.70 11.55 -16.88
C PRO A 55 19.42 12.52 -15.71
N GLU A 56 19.23 13.81 -16.01
CA GLU A 56 18.91 14.83 -15.00
C GLU A 56 17.52 14.60 -14.39
N HIS A 57 16.55 14.21 -15.22
CA HIS A 57 15.20 13.90 -14.78
C HIS A 57 15.15 12.63 -13.93
N GLN A 58 15.86 11.58 -14.38
CA GLN A 58 16.00 10.34 -13.64
C GLN A 58 16.60 10.59 -12.24
N THR A 59 17.68 11.36 -12.17
CA THR A 59 18.35 11.71 -10.91
C THR A 59 17.42 12.45 -9.97
N ARG A 60 16.69 13.44 -10.49
CA ARG A 60 15.73 14.23 -9.71
C ARG A 60 14.61 13.38 -9.15
N LEU A 61 13.94 12.55 -9.96
CA LEU A 61 12.87 11.67 -9.46
C LEU A 61 13.37 10.66 -8.43
N TYR A 62 14.59 10.16 -8.61
CA TYR A 62 15.19 9.25 -7.66
C TYR A 62 15.47 9.95 -6.32
N GLU A 63 16.17 11.07 -6.31
CA GLU A 63 16.58 11.77 -5.08
C GLU A 63 15.39 12.43 -4.36
N ASP A 64 14.42 13.00 -5.09
CA ASP A 64 13.32 13.76 -4.49
C ASP A 64 12.17 12.87 -3.99
N HIS A 65 11.97 11.70 -4.61
CA HIS A 65 10.82 10.84 -4.30
C HIS A 65 11.21 9.39 -3.99
N TRP A 66 11.94 8.73 -4.88
CA TRP A 66 12.15 7.28 -4.73
C TRP A 66 13.05 6.92 -3.53
N ARG A 67 14.16 7.63 -3.37
CA ARG A 67 15.14 7.40 -2.30
C ARG A 67 14.56 7.76 -0.92
N PRO A 68 13.87 8.90 -0.72
CA PRO A 68 13.16 9.17 0.53
C PRO A 68 12.18 8.06 0.91
N MET A 69 11.43 7.52 -0.06
CA MET A 69 10.57 6.36 0.15
C MET A 69 11.38 5.12 0.59
N GLU A 70 12.47 4.76 -0.09
CA GLU A 70 13.34 3.63 0.32
C GLU A 70 13.83 3.79 1.78
N VAL A 71 14.22 5.01 2.17
CA VAL A 71 14.64 5.34 3.54
C VAL A 71 13.47 5.27 4.53
N ALA A 72 12.27 5.70 4.12
CA ALA A 72 11.06 5.66 4.92
C ALA A 72 10.59 4.22 5.20
N PHE A 73 10.82 3.25 4.31
CA PHE A 73 10.61 1.83 4.64
C PHE A 73 11.73 1.26 5.53
N GLY A 74 12.96 1.77 5.37
CA GLY A 74 14.16 1.20 5.98
C GLY A 74 14.66 -0.03 5.21
N GLN A 75 15.94 -0.39 5.37
CA GLN A 75 16.59 -1.40 4.52
C GLN A 75 15.87 -2.76 4.50
N GLN A 76 15.48 -3.29 5.66
CA GLN A 76 14.74 -4.55 5.73
C GLN A 76 13.27 -4.38 5.32
N GLY A 77 12.64 -3.30 5.77
CA GLY A 77 11.23 -3.05 5.49
C GLY A 77 10.93 -2.82 4.01
N TYR A 78 11.87 -2.27 3.24
CA TYR A 78 11.67 -2.04 1.81
C TYR A 78 11.55 -3.37 1.06
N SER A 79 12.44 -4.33 1.33
CA SER A 79 12.37 -5.65 0.68
C SER A 79 11.18 -6.50 1.15
N GLU A 80 10.73 -6.33 2.40
CA GLU A 80 9.66 -7.15 2.98
C GLU A 80 8.25 -6.62 2.69
N TYR A 81 8.07 -5.29 2.73
CA TYR A 81 6.74 -4.68 2.73
C TYR A 81 6.39 -3.90 1.46
N PHE A 82 7.34 -3.58 0.60
CA PHE A 82 7.06 -2.77 -0.60
C PHE A 82 6.04 -3.46 -1.52
N ASP A 83 6.18 -4.76 -1.75
CA ASP A 83 5.27 -5.52 -2.62
C ASP A 83 3.82 -5.48 -2.09
N SER A 84 3.65 -5.63 -0.76
CA SER A 84 2.36 -5.50 -0.09
C SER A 84 1.82 -4.07 -0.20
N PHE A 85 2.66 -3.07 0.08
CA PHE A 85 2.32 -1.66 -0.08
C PHE A 85 1.81 -1.36 -1.50
N MET A 86 2.57 -1.75 -2.53
CA MET A 86 2.24 -1.47 -3.92
C MET A 86 0.91 -2.12 -4.31
N ARG A 87 0.66 -3.35 -3.84
CA ARG A 87 -0.64 -4.01 -4.00
C ARG A 87 -1.78 -3.21 -3.37
N HIS A 88 -1.60 -2.71 -2.14
CA HIS A 88 -2.61 -1.88 -1.47
C HIS A 88 -2.82 -0.54 -2.17
N TYR A 89 -1.74 0.13 -2.59
CA TYR A 89 -1.76 1.36 -3.37
C TYR A 89 -2.56 1.17 -4.66
N LEU A 90 -2.28 0.12 -5.43
CA LEU A 90 -3.01 -0.19 -6.66
C LEU A 90 -4.49 -0.44 -6.36
N THR A 91 -4.82 -1.13 -5.26
CA THR A 91 -6.23 -1.28 -4.84
C THR A 91 -6.92 0.03 -4.56
N VAL A 92 -6.24 1.02 -3.98
CA VAL A 92 -6.82 2.37 -3.81
C VAL A 92 -7.06 3.02 -5.17
N LYS A 93 -6.10 2.94 -6.09
CA LYS A 93 -6.14 3.68 -7.36
C LYS A 93 -7.03 3.06 -8.42
N THR A 94 -7.13 1.74 -8.46
CA THR A 94 -7.90 1.00 -9.47
C THR A 94 -9.21 0.44 -8.92
N GLY A 95 -9.30 0.23 -7.60
CA GLY A 95 -10.42 -0.46 -6.97
C GLY A 95 -10.41 -1.98 -7.17
N GLU A 96 -9.36 -2.54 -7.78
CA GLU A 96 -9.14 -3.97 -7.96
C GLU A 96 -8.00 -4.44 -7.06
N ILE A 97 -8.06 -5.69 -6.60
CA ILE A 97 -7.02 -6.26 -5.76
C ILE A 97 -6.12 -7.13 -6.64
N PRO A 98 -4.91 -6.68 -7.01
CA PRO A 98 -3.99 -7.49 -7.81
C PRO A 98 -3.63 -8.78 -7.06
N ARG A 99 -3.32 -9.83 -7.80
CA ARG A 99 -2.63 -11.00 -7.22
C ARG A 99 -1.20 -10.62 -6.88
N THR A 100 -0.61 -11.28 -5.88
CA THR A 100 0.75 -10.97 -5.41
C THR A 100 1.81 -11.14 -6.51
N ASP A 101 1.62 -12.12 -7.40
CA ASP A 101 2.48 -12.39 -8.55
C ASP A 101 2.26 -11.44 -9.75
N GLU A 102 1.19 -10.65 -9.74
CA GLU A 102 0.78 -9.77 -10.85
C GLU A 102 0.89 -8.28 -10.53
N VAL A 103 1.49 -7.91 -9.39
CA VAL A 103 1.58 -6.51 -8.92
C VAL A 103 2.26 -5.61 -9.97
N TYR A 104 3.37 -6.04 -10.55
CA TYR A 104 4.06 -5.27 -11.60
C TYR A 104 3.22 -5.10 -12.87
N GLU A 105 2.51 -6.14 -13.31
CA GLU A 105 1.62 -6.04 -14.48
C GLU A 105 0.44 -5.09 -14.21
N ALA A 106 -0.17 -5.18 -13.04
CA ALA A 106 -1.22 -4.26 -12.61
C ALA A 106 -0.70 -2.82 -12.51
N PHE A 107 0.53 -2.61 -12.04
CA PHE A 107 1.19 -1.31 -12.04
C PHE A 107 1.39 -0.77 -13.46
N LYS A 108 1.89 -1.59 -14.41
CA LYS A 108 2.05 -1.15 -15.81
C LYS A 108 0.73 -0.71 -16.43
N LEU A 109 -0.35 -1.45 -16.19
CA LEU A 109 -1.68 -1.08 -16.67
C LEU A 109 -2.15 0.25 -16.06
N HIS A 110 -1.94 0.44 -14.75
CA HIS A 110 -2.27 1.69 -14.08
C HIS A 110 -1.44 2.88 -14.62
N ALA A 111 -0.12 2.72 -14.74
CA ALA A 111 0.79 3.76 -15.21
C ALA A 111 0.51 4.19 -16.67
N ARG A 112 0.04 3.26 -17.50
CA ARG A 112 -0.34 3.51 -18.91
C ARG A 112 -1.80 3.93 -19.08
N SER A 113 -2.60 3.94 -18.02
CA SER A 113 -3.98 4.42 -18.10
C SER A 113 -4.01 5.88 -18.52
N GLN A 114 -5.00 6.27 -19.32
CA GLN A 114 -5.06 7.60 -19.92
C GLN A 114 -4.94 8.72 -18.87
N SER A 115 -5.65 8.60 -17.74
CA SER A 115 -5.66 9.61 -16.68
C SER A 115 -4.32 9.77 -15.96
N VAL A 116 -3.49 8.73 -15.93
CA VAL A 116 -2.14 8.78 -15.33
C VAL A 116 -1.14 9.26 -16.36
N ALA A 117 -1.21 8.75 -17.60
CA ALA A 117 -0.34 9.14 -18.70
C ALA A 117 -0.44 10.64 -19.00
N GLU A 118 -1.65 11.22 -18.97
CA GLU A 118 -1.87 12.66 -19.16
C GLU A 118 -1.23 13.53 -18.07
N LYS A 119 -1.13 13.03 -16.83
CA LYS A 119 -0.48 13.74 -15.71
C LYS A 119 1.04 13.59 -15.72
N GLY A 120 1.55 12.56 -16.39
CA GLY A 120 2.97 12.26 -16.52
C GLY A 120 3.55 11.46 -15.34
N VAL A 121 4.76 10.95 -15.56
CA VAL A 121 5.46 10.07 -14.62
C VAL A 121 5.77 10.76 -13.29
N ASP A 122 6.17 12.03 -13.28
CA ASP A 122 6.51 12.77 -12.06
C ASP A 122 5.38 12.74 -11.04
N ARG A 123 4.14 12.97 -11.51
CA ARG A 123 2.94 12.91 -10.66
C ARG A 123 2.63 11.50 -10.17
N LEU A 124 2.91 10.48 -10.98
CA LEU A 124 2.75 9.09 -10.56
C LEU A 124 3.73 8.74 -9.43
N VAL A 125 5.02 9.13 -9.56
CA VAL A 125 6.03 8.85 -8.51
C VAL A 125 5.74 9.66 -7.25
N GLU A 126 5.35 10.92 -7.38
CA GLU A 126 4.93 11.76 -6.26
C GLU A 126 3.77 11.12 -5.48
N ASP A 127 2.75 10.65 -6.19
CA ASP A 127 1.59 9.99 -5.59
C ASP A 127 1.95 8.66 -4.91
N ILE A 128 2.80 7.83 -5.53
CA ILE A 128 3.33 6.61 -4.90
C ILE A 128 4.09 6.96 -3.61
N HIS A 129 4.96 7.98 -3.67
CA HIS A 129 5.75 8.42 -2.51
C HIS A 129 4.85 8.85 -1.35
N ILE A 130 3.83 9.68 -1.60
CA ILE A 130 2.88 10.13 -0.57
C ILE A 130 2.19 8.93 0.10
N TYR A 131 1.70 7.97 -0.69
CA TYR A 131 1.01 6.80 -0.15
C TYR A 131 1.96 5.83 0.57
N ALA A 132 3.22 5.77 0.15
CA ALA A 132 4.26 5.03 0.86
C ALA A 132 4.53 5.62 2.25
N GLU A 133 4.56 6.95 2.39
CA GLU A 133 4.68 7.60 3.70
C GLU A 133 3.50 7.25 4.62
N TYR A 134 2.28 7.25 4.08
CA TYR A 134 1.08 6.84 4.84
C TYR A 134 1.19 5.37 5.28
N TYR A 135 1.63 4.50 4.38
CA TYR A 135 1.88 3.09 4.70
C TYR A 135 2.91 2.95 5.82
N CYS A 136 4.04 3.66 5.73
CA CYS A 136 5.08 3.61 6.76
C CYS A 136 4.56 4.09 8.12
N ALA A 137 3.74 5.15 8.13
CA ALA A 137 3.12 5.66 9.36
C ALA A 137 2.22 4.59 10.01
N MET A 138 1.29 4.02 9.24
CA MET A 138 0.28 3.10 9.77
C MET A 138 0.80 1.66 10.00
N ALA A 139 1.63 1.14 9.09
CA ALA A 139 2.01 -0.28 9.07
C ALA A 139 3.41 -0.53 9.65
N LEU A 140 4.29 0.47 9.68
CA LEU A 140 5.67 0.33 10.16
C LEU A 140 5.96 1.13 11.43
N GLY A 141 4.93 1.65 12.09
CA GLY A 141 5.05 2.35 13.37
C GLY A 141 5.77 3.70 13.28
N LYS A 142 5.75 4.34 12.10
CA LYS A 142 6.36 5.67 11.89
C LYS A 142 5.40 6.84 12.10
N GLU A 143 4.18 6.57 12.57
CA GLU A 143 3.23 7.62 12.91
C GLU A 143 3.74 8.49 14.06
N SER A 144 3.66 9.80 13.88
CA SER A 144 4.14 10.81 14.82
C SER A 144 3.07 11.26 15.82
N ASP A 145 1.79 11.25 15.40
CA ASP A 145 0.68 11.53 16.29
C ASP A 145 0.47 10.35 17.25
N LYS A 146 0.54 10.61 18.56
CA LYS A 146 0.47 9.55 19.57
C LYS A 146 -0.84 8.76 19.54
N SER A 147 -1.97 9.43 19.33
CA SER A 147 -3.28 8.80 19.37
C SER A 147 -3.51 7.90 18.16
N LEU A 148 -3.10 8.36 16.98
CA LEU A 148 -3.11 7.58 15.75
C LEU A 148 -2.08 6.43 15.81
N ALA A 149 -0.88 6.69 16.33
CA ALA A 149 0.17 5.68 16.48
C ALA A 149 -0.28 4.50 17.35
N THR A 150 -0.95 4.77 18.48
CA THR A 150 -1.55 3.72 19.32
C THR A 150 -2.64 2.97 18.54
N ALA A 151 -3.57 3.66 17.89
CA ALA A 151 -4.63 2.99 17.15
C ALA A 151 -4.11 2.12 16.00
N PHE A 152 -3.07 2.57 15.28
CA PHE A 152 -2.40 1.78 14.26
C PHE A 152 -1.60 0.61 14.85
N GLN A 153 -1.00 0.77 16.03
CA GLN A 153 -0.36 -0.34 16.73
C GLN A 153 -1.37 -1.45 17.02
N ASP A 154 -2.53 -1.10 17.56
CA ASP A 154 -3.58 -2.05 17.88
C ASP A 154 -4.05 -2.81 16.62
N LEU A 155 -4.19 -2.11 15.48
CA LEU A 155 -4.50 -2.75 14.19
C LEU A 155 -3.40 -3.70 13.69
N ARG A 156 -2.12 -3.36 13.89
CA ARG A 156 -1.00 -4.24 13.52
C ARG A 156 -0.98 -5.50 14.37
N GLU A 157 -1.23 -5.38 15.67
CA GLU A 157 -1.30 -6.53 16.59
C GLU A 157 -2.46 -7.46 16.25
N LEU A 158 -3.61 -6.90 15.83
CA LEU A 158 -4.75 -7.64 15.32
C LEU A 158 -4.58 -8.17 13.88
N LYS A 159 -3.49 -7.84 13.19
CA LYS A 159 -3.20 -8.22 11.81
C LYS A 159 -4.32 -7.82 10.84
N VAL A 160 -4.75 -6.57 10.88
CA VAL A 160 -5.83 -6.04 10.03
C VAL A 160 -5.30 -5.47 8.69
N ASP A 161 -4.38 -6.18 8.05
CA ASP A 161 -3.76 -5.79 6.77
C ASP A 161 -4.78 -5.66 5.63
N VAL A 162 -5.85 -6.46 5.69
CA VAL A 162 -6.98 -6.42 4.75
C VAL A 162 -7.70 -5.06 4.69
N ALA A 163 -7.56 -4.21 5.72
CA ALA A 163 -8.14 -2.87 5.76
C ALA A 163 -7.18 -1.78 5.23
N TYR A 164 -5.92 -2.11 4.93
CA TYR A 164 -4.91 -1.13 4.57
C TYR A 164 -5.22 -0.30 3.32
N PRO A 165 -5.82 -0.84 2.23
CA PRO A 165 -6.24 0.01 1.11
C PRO A 165 -7.26 1.06 1.56
N PHE A 166 -8.20 0.67 2.42
CA PHE A 166 -9.19 1.59 2.94
C PHE A 166 -8.54 2.67 3.81
N LEU A 167 -7.67 2.27 4.74
CA LEU A 167 -6.93 3.20 5.61
C LEU A 167 -6.03 4.16 4.82
N LEU A 168 -5.37 3.71 3.75
CA LEU A 168 -4.57 4.59 2.88
C LEU A 168 -5.40 5.70 2.25
N ALA A 169 -6.62 5.37 1.79
CA ALA A 169 -7.52 6.36 1.22
C ALA A 169 -8.01 7.38 2.27
N LEU A 170 -8.36 6.90 3.47
CA LEU A 170 -8.75 7.76 4.59
C LEU A 170 -7.61 8.66 5.06
N TYR A 171 -6.39 8.11 5.16
CA TYR A 171 -5.21 8.85 5.58
C TYR A 171 -4.91 9.98 4.58
N HIS A 172 -5.07 9.72 3.28
CA HIS A 172 -4.96 10.75 2.25
C HIS A 172 -5.99 11.87 2.44
N ASP A 173 -7.25 11.55 2.70
CA ASP A 173 -8.29 12.55 2.97
C ASP A 173 -8.00 13.34 4.26
N TYR A 174 -7.45 12.68 5.29
CA TYR A 174 -7.02 13.34 6.53
C TYR A 174 -5.89 14.34 6.28
N LYS A 175 -4.83 13.95 5.58
CA LYS A 175 -3.70 14.85 5.27
C LYS A 175 -4.07 16.00 4.35
N ASN A 176 -5.11 15.86 3.54
CA ASN A 176 -5.64 16.94 2.70
C ASN A 176 -6.75 17.77 3.39
N GLY A 177 -7.03 17.54 4.67
CA GLY A 177 -8.01 18.32 5.44
C GLY A 177 -9.48 18.04 5.10
N VAL A 178 -9.76 16.97 4.34
CA VAL A 178 -11.13 16.52 4.03
C VAL A 178 -11.73 15.73 5.19
N LEU A 179 -10.89 14.99 5.92
CA LEU A 179 -11.28 14.21 7.08
C LEU A 179 -10.62 14.80 8.34
N SER A 180 -11.41 15.04 9.39
CA SER A 180 -10.88 15.57 10.65
C SER A 180 -10.03 14.53 11.37
N HIS A 181 -9.12 14.98 12.25
CA HIS A 181 -8.33 14.08 13.10
C HIS A 181 -9.22 13.19 13.99
N GLU A 182 -10.22 13.79 14.64
CA GLU A 182 -11.13 13.09 15.56
C GLU A 182 -11.95 12.02 14.83
N ASP A 183 -12.46 12.34 13.64
CA ASP A 183 -13.20 11.38 12.82
C ASP A 183 -12.27 10.28 12.30
N PHE A 184 -11.06 10.61 11.86
CA PHE A 184 -10.11 9.63 11.38
C PHE A 184 -9.76 8.61 12.48
N LEU A 185 -9.43 9.09 13.68
CA LEU A 185 -9.19 8.25 14.84
C LEU A 185 -10.41 7.39 15.18
N SER A 186 -11.61 7.98 15.16
CA SER A 186 -12.86 7.25 15.42
C SER A 186 -13.11 6.14 14.40
N ILE A 187 -12.82 6.38 13.12
CA ILE A 187 -12.94 5.38 12.06
C ILE A 187 -11.94 4.24 12.26
N ILE A 188 -10.68 4.53 12.63
CA ILE A 188 -9.67 3.50 12.92
C ILE A 188 -10.17 2.59 14.07
N ARG A 189 -10.71 3.18 15.14
CA ARG A 189 -11.29 2.43 16.27
C ARG A 189 -12.53 1.63 15.89
N LEU A 190 -13.34 2.10 14.94
CA LEU A 190 -14.46 1.34 14.40
C LEU A 190 -13.99 0.12 13.61
N ILE A 191 -12.95 0.26 12.78
CA ILE A 191 -12.34 -0.85 12.02
C ILE A 191 -11.78 -1.89 12.99
N GLU A 192 -11.05 -1.46 14.01
CA GLU A 192 -10.51 -2.31 15.07
C GLU A 192 -11.64 -3.10 15.76
N SER A 193 -12.67 -2.40 16.25
CA SER A 193 -13.82 -3.00 16.92
C SER A 193 -14.54 -4.00 16.01
N TYR A 194 -14.75 -3.67 14.75
CA TYR A 194 -15.39 -4.56 13.77
C TYR A 194 -14.61 -5.87 13.61
N VAL A 195 -13.30 -5.79 13.39
CA VAL A 195 -12.48 -6.98 13.16
C VAL A 195 -12.33 -7.81 14.43
N PHE A 196 -12.10 -7.16 15.57
CA PHE A 196 -11.97 -7.84 16.86
C PHE A 196 -13.27 -8.56 17.25
N ARG A 197 -14.43 -7.91 17.09
CA ARG A 197 -15.73 -8.53 17.37
C ARG A 197 -16.01 -9.71 16.46
N ARG A 198 -15.66 -9.62 15.17
CA ARG A 198 -15.80 -10.77 14.25
C ARG A 198 -14.93 -11.94 14.68
N ALA A 199 -13.71 -11.69 15.15
CA ALA A 199 -12.85 -12.75 15.68
C ALA A 199 -13.48 -13.43 16.91
N VAL A 200 -13.97 -12.65 17.88
CA VAL A 200 -14.62 -13.19 19.09
C VAL A 200 -15.91 -13.94 18.76
N CYS A 201 -16.72 -13.43 17.84
CA CYS A 201 -17.96 -14.09 17.40
C CYS A 201 -17.74 -15.20 16.36
N ALA A 202 -16.50 -15.64 16.14
CA ALA A 202 -16.13 -16.70 15.19
C ALA A 202 -16.65 -16.49 13.75
N ILE A 203 -16.70 -15.23 13.29
CA ILE A 203 -17.18 -14.88 11.95
C ILE A 203 -16.00 -14.92 10.96
N PRO A 204 -16.09 -15.70 9.87
CA PRO A 204 -14.97 -15.88 8.93
C PRO A 204 -14.43 -14.57 8.32
N THR A 205 -13.10 -14.47 8.17
CA THR A 205 -12.41 -13.27 7.65
C THR A 205 -12.34 -13.18 6.12
N ASN A 206 -12.76 -14.23 5.42
CA ASN A 206 -12.68 -14.35 3.95
C ASN A 206 -13.40 -13.23 3.18
N SER A 207 -14.36 -12.54 3.79
CA SER A 207 -15.07 -11.41 3.19
C SER A 207 -14.43 -10.04 3.44
N LEU A 208 -13.44 -9.93 4.34
CA LEU A 208 -12.92 -8.63 4.78
C LEU A 208 -12.24 -7.87 3.65
N ASN A 209 -11.39 -8.53 2.87
CA ASN A 209 -10.70 -7.93 1.72
C ASN A 209 -11.67 -7.22 0.77
N LYS A 210 -12.73 -7.92 0.33
CA LYS A 210 -13.74 -7.34 -0.57
C LYS A 210 -14.54 -6.25 0.11
N THR A 211 -14.84 -6.39 1.40
CA THR A 211 -15.59 -5.39 2.17
C THR A 211 -14.83 -4.06 2.19
N PHE A 212 -13.57 -4.06 2.61
CA PHE A 212 -12.75 -2.85 2.69
C PHE A 212 -12.39 -2.27 1.33
N ALA A 213 -12.10 -3.09 0.31
CA ALA A 213 -11.80 -2.59 -1.03
C ALA A 213 -12.96 -1.81 -1.66
N THR A 214 -14.22 -2.13 -1.33
CA THR A 214 -15.39 -1.40 -1.83
C THR A 214 -15.86 -0.26 -0.91
N PHE A 215 -15.38 -0.23 0.33
CA PHE A 215 -15.92 0.62 1.39
C PHE A 215 -15.73 2.11 1.09
N TYR A 216 -14.58 2.48 0.51
CA TYR A 216 -14.30 3.87 0.17
C TYR A 216 -15.28 4.45 -0.87
N LYS A 217 -15.81 3.62 -1.78
CA LYS A 217 -16.70 4.06 -2.87
C LYS A 217 -18.09 4.49 -2.39
N VAL A 218 -18.47 4.16 -1.16
CA VAL A 218 -19.81 4.43 -0.62
C VAL A 218 -19.81 5.53 0.45
N ILE A 219 -18.67 6.18 0.68
CA ILE A 219 -18.52 7.25 1.68
C ILE A 219 -19.11 8.55 1.14
N ASN A 220 -19.91 9.21 1.97
CA ASN A 220 -20.31 10.59 1.75
C ASN A 220 -19.31 11.51 2.47
N LYS A 221 -18.50 12.25 1.71
CA LYS A 221 -17.46 13.13 2.26
C LYS A 221 -18.00 14.30 3.10
N GLU A 222 -19.26 14.71 2.90
CA GLU A 222 -19.90 15.75 3.72
C GLU A 222 -20.32 15.24 5.11
N LYS A 223 -20.49 13.92 5.24
CA LYS A 223 -20.90 13.21 6.46
C LYS A 223 -20.00 12.01 6.66
N TYR A 224 -18.71 12.30 6.78
CA TYR A 224 -17.65 11.32 6.57
C TYR A 224 -17.77 10.16 7.57
N LEU A 225 -17.76 10.47 8.88
CA LEU A 225 -17.88 9.48 9.94
C LEU A 225 -19.25 8.78 9.93
N GLU A 226 -20.35 9.53 9.78
CA GLU A 226 -21.69 8.97 9.83
C GLU A 226 -21.95 8.02 8.67
N SER A 227 -21.47 8.33 7.46
CA SER A 227 -21.64 7.45 6.31
C SER A 227 -20.92 6.12 6.49
N ILE A 228 -19.74 6.12 7.11
CA ILE A 228 -19.00 4.91 7.47
C ILE A 228 -19.74 4.10 8.53
N GLN A 229 -20.24 4.76 9.59
CA GLN A 229 -21.02 4.11 10.65
C GLN A 229 -22.29 3.45 10.07
N VAL A 230 -23.04 4.19 9.25
CA VAL A 230 -24.24 3.68 8.56
C VAL A 230 -23.88 2.50 7.66
N HIS A 231 -22.76 2.57 6.94
CA HIS A 231 -22.36 1.46 6.08
C HIS A 231 -22.02 0.20 6.89
N PHE A 232 -21.30 0.33 8.00
CA PHE A 232 -21.02 -0.77 8.94
C PHE A 232 -22.30 -1.40 9.51
N LEU A 233 -23.26 -0.59 9.93
CA LEU A 233 -24.54 -1.05 10.47
C LEU A 233 -25.37 -1.83 9.44
N ASN A 234 -25.24 -1.48 8.16
CA ASN A 234 -25.98 -2.11 7.07
C ASN A 234 -25.26 -3.34 6.47
N LEU A 235 -24.09 -3.75 7.00
CA LEU A 235 -23.40 -4.93 6.48
C LEU A 235 -24.25 -6.20 6.70
N PRO A 236 -24.49 -7.01 5.65
CA PRO A 236 -25.42 -8.14 5.72
C PRO A 236 -24.81 -9.32 6.46
N SER A 237 -25.63 -10.07 7.20
CA SER A 237 -25.37 -11.40 7.80
C SER A 237 -23.89 -11.82 7.90
N TYR A 238 -23.31 -12.47 6.89
CA TYR A 238 -21.93 -13.00 6.94
C TYR A 238 -20.81 -11.92 7.02
N ARG A 239 -21.13 -10.66 6.68
CA ARG A 239 -20.27 -9.47 6.81
C ARG A 239 -20.67 -8.56 7.97
N ARG A 240 -21.73 -8.87 8.70
CA ARG A 240 -22.32 -7.99 9.72
C ARG A 240 -21.30 -7.55 10.78
N PHE A 241 -21.57 -6.39 11.37
CA PHE A 241 -20.88 -5.92 12.57
C PHE A 241 -21.60 -6.49 13.81
N PRO A 242 -20.95 -7.34 14.64
CA PRO A 242 -21.59 -7.87 15.85
C PRO A 242 -21.93 -6.78 16.87
N ASN A 243 -23.17 -6.76 17.35
CA ASN A 243 -23.59 -5.82 18.38
C ASN A 243 -23.05 -6.20 19.77
N ASP A 244 -23.28 -5.34 20.76
CA ASP A 244 -22.76 -5.54 22.13
C ASP A 244 -23.30 -6.78 22.81
N ASP A 245 -24.57 -7.12 22.60
CA ASP A 245 -25.19 -8.28 23.26
C ASP A 245 -24.63 -9.59 22.71
N GLU A 246 -24.48 -9.68 21.39
CA GLU A 246 -23.83 -10.79 20.74
C GLU A 246 -22.38 -10.92 21.18
N PHE A 247 -21.61 -9.83 21.12
CA PHE A 247 -20.21 -9.84 21.51
C PHE A 247 -20.01 -10.27 22.97
N LYS A 248 -20.82 -9.74 23.90
CA LYS A 248 -20.76 -10.13 25.32
C LYS A 248 -21.10 -11.60 25.53
N ARG A 249 -22.04 -12.14 24.76
CA ARG A 249 -22.42 -13.56 24.84
C ARG A 249 -21.26 -14.45 24.39
N GLU A 250 -20.67 -14.17 23.23
CA GLU A 250 -19.58 -14.97 22.67
C GLU A 250 -18.25 -14.81 23.44
N LEU A 251 -18.01 -13.63 24.03
CA LEU A 251 -16.85 -13.42 24.90
C LEU A 251 -16.91 -14.27 26.19
N LYS A 252 -18.11 -14.54 26.71
CA LYS A 252 -18.29 -15.42 27.88
C LYS A 252 -18.14 -16.89 27.53
N SER A 253 -18.68 -17.33 26.38
CA SER A 253 -18.56 -18.72 25.92
C SER A 253 -17.11 -19.08 25.59
N SER A 254 -16.36 -18.18 24.94
CA SER A 254 -14.96 -18.39 24.56
C SER A 254 -13.96 -18.47 25.73
N ARG A 255 -14.31 -17.95 26.92
CA ARG A 255 -13.49 -18.06 28.15
C ARG A 255 -13.70 -19.38 28.93
N SER A 256 -14.59 -20.25 28.47
CA SER A 256 -14.95 -21.50 29.14
C SER A 256 -14.24 -22.74 28.56
N LEU A 257 -13.21 -22.52 27.74
CA LEU A 257 -12.29 -23.51 27.16
C LEU A 257 -10.85 -23.16 27.57
#